data_AF-A0A126QZ09-F1
#
_entry.id   AF-A0A126QZ09-F1
#
_cell.length_a   1.000
_cell.length_b   1.000
_cell.length_c   1.000
_cell.angle_alpha   90.00
_cell.angle_beta   90.00
_cell.angle_gamma   90.00
#
_symmetry.space_group_name_H-M   'P 1'
#
loop_
_entity.id
_entity.type
_entity.pdbx_description
1 polymer ?
#
loop_
_entity_poly.entity_id
_entity_poly.type
_entity_poly.pdbx_seq_one_letter_code
_entity_poly.pdbx_strand_id
1 'polypeptide(L)'
;MKHSIKFDNKDTKYIILVKAFKFIDSEKSKKIYASYGIKNIKKFQNILKIVFLSTLFGYELSYIVKELKKDKNQCKELKINELL
;
A
#
# COMPACT_ATOMS: atom_id res chain seq x y z
N MET A 1 -16.25 16.78 -1.46
CA MET A 1 -15.31 17.05 -0.35
C MET A 1 -14.28 15.94 -0.33
N LYS A 2 -12.99 16.25 -0.55
CA LYS A 2 -11.91 15.24 -0.53
C LYS A 2 -11.29 15.25 0.86
N HIS A 3 -11.74 14.32 1.72
CA HIS A 3 -11.18 14.13 3.05
C HIS A 3 -9.78 13.52 2.94
N SER A 4 -8.82 14.05 3.70
CA SER A 4 -7.50 13.42 3.86
C SER A 4 -7.70 11.96 4.26
N ILE A 5 -6.95 11.03 3.68
CA ILE A 5 -7.02 9.62 4.08
C ILE A 5 -6.56 9.53 5.54
N LYS A 6 -7.51 9.38 6.48
CA LYS A 6 -7.21 9.15 7.89
C LYS A 6 -7.46 7.69 8.20
N PHE A 7 -6.45 7.02 8.74
CA PHE A 7 -6.55 5.63 9.14
C PHE A 7 -6.91 5.56 10.63
N ASP A 8 -8.06 4.97 10.94
CA ASP A 8 -8.43 4.63 12.30
C ASP A 8 -8.00 3.17 12.58
N ASN A 9 -7.29 2.95 13.68
CA ASN A 9 -6.84 1.63 14.08
C ASN A 9 -7.99 0.68 14.49
N LYS A 10 -9.19 1.22 14.70
CA LYS A 10 -10.43 0.46 14.93
C LYS A 10 -11.24 0.23 13.65
N ASP A 11 -10.87 0.86 12.52
CA ASP A 11 -11.55 0.63 11.24
C ASP A 11 -11.21 -0.78 10.72
N THR A 12 -12.25 -1.56 10.44
CA THR A 12 -12.12 -2.91 9.89
C THR A 12 -11.36 -2.91 8.56
N LYS A 13 -11.58 -1.90 7.70
CA LYS A 13 -10.83 -1.75 6.44
C LYS A 13 -9.35 -1.54 6.69
N TYR A 14 -9.00 -0.76 7.70
CA TYR A 14 -7.60 -0.53 8.06
C TYR A 14 -6.96 -1.80 8.65
N ILE A 15 -7.67 -2.54 9.50
CA ILE A 15 -7.20 -3.84 10.02
C ILE A 15 -6.92 -4.82 8.88
N ILE A 16 -7.82 -4.91 7.89
CA ILE A 16 -7.65 -5.75 6.70
C ILE A 16 -6.43 -5.28 5.89
N LEU A 17 -6.29 -3.97 5.68
CA LEU A 17 -5.18 -3.39 4.94
C LEU A 17 -3.82 -3.76 5.58
N VAL A 18 -3.69 -3.63 6.90
CA VAL A 18 -2.47 -3.98 7.63
C VAL A 18 -2.15 -5.47 7.50
N LYS A 19 -3.15 -6.35 7.58
CA LYS A 19 -2.97 -7.80 7.36
C LYS A 19 -2.52 -8.10 5.93
N ALA A 20 -3.12 -7.47 4.93
CA ALA A 20 -2.72 -7.60 3.53
C ALA A 20 -1.28 -7.14 3.32
N PHE A 21 -0.88 -6.02 3.92
CA PHE A 21 0.46 -5.48 3.77
C PHE A 21 1.51 -6.38 4.42
N LYS A 22 1.21 -6.96 5.59
CA LYS A 22 2.07 -7.99 6.21
C LYS A 22 2.27 -9.19 5.29
N PHE A 23 1.22 -9.63 4.60
CA PHE A 23 1.32 -10.72 3.64
C PHE A 23 2.17 -10.32 2.41
N ILE A 24 1.92 -9.15 1.82
CA ILE A 24 2.69 -8.60 0.68
C ILE A 24 4.18 -8.49 1.01
N ASP A 25 4.50 -8.06 2.23
CA ASP A 25 5.87 -7.85 2.69
C ASP A 25 6.60 -9.14 3.12
N SER A 26 5.88 -10.28 3.20
CA SER A 26 6.44 -11.54 3.69
C SER A 26 7.50 -12.13 2.76
N GLU A 27 8.47 -12.86 3.33
CA GLU A 27 9.48 -13.59 2.56
C GLU A 27 8.87 -14.62 1.61
N LYS A 28 7.75 -15.24 2.00
CA LYS A 28 6.99 -16.15 1.13
C LYS A 28 6.51 -15.42 -0.13
N SER A 29 5.91 -14.24 0.03
CA SER A 29 5.45 -13.42 -1.09
C SER A 29 6.61 -12.95 -1.96
N LYS A 30 7.74 -12.53 -1.36
CA LYS A 30 8.95 -12.16 -2.13
C LYS A 30 9.45 -13.30 -3.00
N LYS A 31 9.52 -14.53 -2.48
CA LYS A 31 9.89 -15.72 -3.26
C LYS A 31 8.92 -15.98 -4.41
N ILE A 32 7.62 -15.84 -4.17
CA ILE A 32 6.59 -15.97 -5.21
C ILE A 32 6.80 -14.92 -6.30
N TYR A 33 6.98 -13.65 -5.95
CA TYR A 33 7.21 -12.56 -6.91
C TYR A 33 8.49 -12.82 -7.74
N ALA A 34 9.57 -13.25 -7.08
CA ALA A 34 10.82 -13.62 -7.75
C ALA A 34 10.63 -14.79 -8.73
N SER A 35 9.86 -15.82 -8.34
CA SER A 35 9.57 -16.97 -9.21
C SER A 35 8.77 -16.60 -10.46
N TYR A 36 8.02 -15.50 -10.43
CA TYR A 36 7.34 -14.93 -11.60
C TYR A 36 8.22 -13.95 -12.40
N GLY A 37 9.52 -13.85 -12.10
CA GLY A 37 10.47 -13.01 -12.84
C GLY A 37 10.41 -11.52 -12.49
N ILE A 38 9.76 -11.14 -11.38
CA ILE A 38 9.71 -9.74 -10.93
C ILE A 38 11.08 -9.33 -10.39
N LYS A 39 11.80 -8.50 -11.17
CA LYS A 39 13.16 -8.05 -10.83
C LYS A 39 13.18 -7.04 -9.67
N ASN A 40 12.26 -6.09 -9.65
CA ASN A 40 12.18 -5.06 -8.60
C ASN A 40 11.01 -5.35 -7.65
N ILE A 41 11.26 -6.28 -6.71
CA ILE A 41 10.27 -6.74 -5.73
C ILE A 41 9.77 -5.59 -4.85
N LYS A 42 10.67 -4.71 -4.40
CA LYS A 42 10.31 -3.58 -3.52
C LYS A 42 9.33 -2.62 -4.20
N LYS A 43 9.60 -2.26 -5.46
CA LYS A 43 8.69 -1.43 -6.27
C LYS A 43 7.36 -2.12 -6.49
N PHE A 44 7.37 -3.42 -6.77
CA PHE A 44 6.14 -4.20 -6.96
C PHE A 44 5.29 -4.27 -5.69
N GLN A 45 5.90 -4.49 -4.53
CA GLN A 45 5.22 -4.46 -3.23
C GLN A 45 4.56 -3.09 -2.98
N ASN A 46 5.23 -1.99 -3.30
CA ASN A 46 4.64 -0.64 -3.18
C ASN A 46 3.42 -0.46 -4.11
N ILE A 47 3.51 -0.94 -5.36
CA ILE A 47 2.38 -0.89 -6.30
C ILE A 47 1.19 -1.68 -5.76
N LEU A 48 1.41 -2.90 -5.28
CA LEU A 48 0.35 -3.73 -4.68
C LEU A 48 -0.31 -3.03 -3.50
N LYS A 49 0.49 -2.41 -2.61
CA LYS A 49 -0.04 -1.65 -1.47
C LYS A 49 -0.95 -0.51 -1.90
N ILE A 50 -0.55 0.26 -2.93
CA ILE A 50 -1.36 1.36 -3.49
C ILE A 50 -2.67 0.83 -4.09
N VAL A 51 -2.61 -0.27 -4.84
CA VAL A 51 -3.81 -0.91 -5.42
C VAL A 51 -4.76 -1.40 -4.34
N PHE A 52 -4.26 -2.08 -3.30
CA PHE A 52 -5.08 -2.51 -2.17
C PHE A 52 -5.76 -1.34 -1.46
N LEU A 53 -5.04 -0.23 -1.28
CA LEU A 53 -5.57 0.97 -0.64
C LEU A 53 -6.69 1.60 -1.46
N SER A 54 -6.53 1.63 -2.80
CA SER A 54 -7.55 2.07 -3.75
C SER A 54 -8.80 1.21 -3.66
N THR A 55 -8.63 -0.11 -3.72
CA THR A 55 -9.75 -1.06 -3.71
C THR A 55 -10.51 -1.04 -2.38
N LEU A 56 -9.82 -1.05 -1.23
CA LEU A 56 -10.49 -1.11 0.08
C LEU A 56 -11.24 0.18 0.45
N PHE A 57 -10.68 1.32 0.08
CA PHE A 57 -11.23 2.63 0.46
C PHE A 57 -12.03 3.30 -0.65
N GLY A 58 -12.09 2.72 -1.86
CA GLY A 58 -12.86 3.24 -2.98
C GLY A 58 -12.30 4.53 -3.55
N TYR A 59 -10.99 4.76 -3.38
CA TYR A 59 -10.32 5.96 -3.90
C TYR A 59 -9.66 5.68 -5.24
N GLU A 60 -9.66 6.67 -6.13
CA GLU A 60 -8.88 6.62 -7.36
C GLU A 60 -7.38 6.46 -7.07
N LEU A 61 -6.69 5.67 -7.90
CA LEU A 61 -5.23 5.49 -7.79
C LEU A 61 -4.49 6.84 -7.87
N SER A 62 -4.92 7.72 -8.77
CA SER A 62 -4.37 9.07 -8.94
C SER A 62 -4.49 9.90 -7.66
N TYR A 63 -5.61 9.78 -6.95
CA TYR A 63 -5.84 10.44 -5.67
C TYR A 63 -4.91 9.89 -4.59
N ILE A 64 -4.80 8.58 -4.46
CA ILE A 64 -3.92 7.95 -3.46
C ILE A 64 -2.46 8.33 -3.70
N VAL A 65 -1.99 8.25 -4.94
CA VAL A 65 -0.61 8.65 -5.26
C VAL A 65 -0.38 10.13 -4.93
N LYS A 66 -1.36 11.00 -5.19
CA LYS A 66 -1.28 12.42 -4.84
C LYS A 66 -1.22 12.63 -3.33
N GLU A 67 -2.04 11.93 -2.55
CA GLU A 67 -2.05 12.03 -1.08
C GLU A 67 -0.74 11.50 -0.47
N LEU A 68 -0.27 10.34 -0.92
CA LEU A 68 1.01 9.78 -0.48
C LEU A 68 2.19 10.70 -0.82
N LYS A 69 2.17 11.38 -1.98
CA LYS A 69 3.21 12.37 -2.33
C LYS A 69 3.18 13.62 -1.45
N LYS A 70 2.01 14.00 -0.92
CA LYS A 70 1.88 15.15 0.00
C LYS A 70 2.32 14.81 1.42
N ASP A 71 2.05 13.60 1.88
CA ASP A 71 2.32 13.18 3.26
C ASP A 71 3.32 12.02 3.34
N LYS A 72 4.58 12.37 3.62
CA LYS A 72 5.66 11.39 3.84
C LYS A 72 5.48 10.57 5.12
N ASN A 73 4.77 11.07 6.12
CA ASN A 73 4.51 10.32 7.36
C ASN A 73 3.51 9.20 7.08
N GLN A 74 2.48 9.49 6.29
CA GLN A 74 1.52 8.49 5.83
C GLN A 74 2.21 7.37 5.02
N CYS A 75 3.20 7.71 4.20
CA CYS A 75 4.02 6.70 3.52
C CYS A 75 4.76 5.78 4.49
N LYS A 76 5.34 6.34 5.57
CA LYS A 76 6.06 5.57 6.59
C LYS A 76 5.13 4.64 7.36
N GLU A 77 3.96 5.14 7.78
CA GLU A 77 2.95 4.34 8.48
C GLU A 77 2.50 3.13 7.65
N LEU A 78 2.29 3.36 6.35
CA LEU A 78 1.92 2.33 5.39
C LEU A 78 3.10 1.47 4.89
N LYS A 79 4.32 1.77 5.35
CA LYS A 79 5.57 1.14 4.90
C LYS A 79 5.73 1.15 3.36
N ILE A 80 5.37 2.26 2.74
CA ILE A 80 5.55 2.53 1.31
C ILE A 80 6.85 3.33 1.18
N ASN A 81 7.92 2.66 0.79
CA ASN A 81 9.27 3.22 0.91
C ASN A 81 9.70 4.06 -0.30
N GLU A 82 9.11 3.83 -1.47
CA GLU A 82 9.42 4.52 -2.73
C GLU A 82 8.11 4.71 -3.49
N LEU A 83 7.65 5.95 -3.59
CA LEU A 83 6.60 6.32 -4.53
C LEU A 83 7.19 6.37 -5.93
N LEU A 84 6.45 5.80 -6.89
CA LEU A 84 6.77 5.73 -8.32
C LEU A 84 7.45 6.99 -8.86
#